data_AF-A0A7R8ZV72-F1
#
_entry.id   AF-A0A7R8ZV72-F1
#
_cell.length_a   1.000
_cell.length_b   1.000
_cell.length_c   1.000
_cell.angle_alpha   90.00
_cell.angle_beta   90.00
_cell.angle_gamma   90.00
#
_symmetry.space_group_name_H-M   'P 1'
#
loop_
_entity.id
_entity.type
_entity.pdbx_description
1 polymer ?
#
loop_
_entity_poly.entity_id
_entity_poly.type
_entity_poly.pdbx_seq_one_letter_code
_entity_poly.pdbx_strand_id
1 'polypeptide(L)' 'KKLDKGEYIVLQYIRHDKLKLLESMADIPLHIEQKLGSSISLDCYPSWTAAVSEGKKILPRSLQTGDCVPVYISTHVTDK' A
#
# COMPACT_ATOMS: atom_id res chain seq x y z
N LYS A 1 0.34 15.14 14.38
CA LYS A 1 0.79 14.78 15.75
C LYS A 1 0.80 13.27 15.84
N LYS A 2 1.83 12.66 16.41
CA LYS A 2 1.86 11.21 16.67
C LYS A 2 0.81 10.92 17.75
N LEU A 3 -0.04 9.92 17.52
CA LEU A 3 -0.97 9.42 18.54
C LEU A 3 -0.18 8.46 19.44
N ASP A 4 -0.45 8.54 20.75
CA ASP A 4 0.07 7.58 21.70
C ASP A 4 -0.82 6.34 21.73
N LYS A 5 -0.37 5.28 22.40
CA LYS A 5 -1.20 4.08 22.56
C LYS A 5 -2.39 4.42 23.44
N GLY A 6 -3.59 4.24 22.92
CA GLY A 6 -4.83 4.49 23.65
C GLY A 6 -6.05 4.32 22.75
N GLU A 7 -7.22 4.49 23.35
CA GLU A 7 -8.49 4.50 22.63
C GLU A 7 -8.85 5.93 22.22
N TYR A 8 -9.33 6.07 20.99
CA TYR A 8 -9.70 7.37 20.41
C TYR A 8 -11.07 7.27 19.75
N ILE A 9 -11.85 8.34 19.86
CA ILE A 9 -13.15 8.48 19.20
C ILE A 9 -13.02 9.54 18.12
N VAL A 10 -13.40 9.20 16.89
CA VAL A 10 -13.48 10.14 15.77
C VAL A 10 -14.94 10.56 15.59
N LEU A 11 -15.20 11.86 15.67
CA LEU A 11 -16.51 12.44 15.40
C LEU A 11 -16.46 13.18 14.06
N GLN A 12 -17.28 12.75 13.10
CA GLN A 12 -17.40 13.38 11.80
C GLN A 12 -18.75 14.09 11.69
N TYR A 13 -18.71 15.40 11.42
CA TYR A 13 -19.91 16.22 11.23
C TYR A 13 -20.00 16.65 9.76
N ILE A 14 -21.02 16.17 9.06
CA ILE A 14 -21.31 16.55 7.68
C ILE A 14 -22.59 17.39 7.67
N ARG A 15 -22.57 18.55 7.01
CA ARG A 15 -23.74 19.43 6.85
C ARG A 15 -24.01 19.60 5.36
N HIS A 16 -25.25 19.39 4.96
CA HIS A 16 -25.68 19.55 3.57
C HIS A 16 -27.16 19.92 3.52
N ASP A 17 -27.57 20.75 2.58
CA ASP A 17 -28.97 21.24 2.51
C ASP A 17 -29.96 20.16 2.02
N LYS A 18 -29.45 19.16 1.28
CA LYS A 18 -30.23 18.03 0.76
C LYS A 18 -30.06 16.79 1.64
N LEU A 19 -31.15 16.39 2.30
CA LEU A 19 -31.21 15.21 3.18
C LEU A 19 -30.77 13.91 2.48
N LYS A 20 -31.24 13.68 1.24
CA LYS A 20 -30.88 12.48 0.46
C LYS A 20 -29.38 12.29 0.27
N LEU A 21 -28.62 13.38 0.16
CA LEU A 21 -27.16 13.31 0.03
C LEU A 21 -26.50 13.05 1.38
N LEU A 22 -27.02 13.61 2.48
CA LEU A 22 -26.56 13.26 3.83
C LEU A 22 -26.73 11.78 4.15
N GLU A 23 -27.89 11.22 3.79
CA GLU A 23 -28.18 9.79 4.00
C GLU A 23 -27.21 8.90 3.22
N SER A 24 -26.86 9.28 1.99
CA SER A 24 -25.86 8.55 1.19
C SER A 24 -24.45 8.59 1.79
N MET A 25 -24.18 9.52 2.71
CA MET A 25 -22.89 9.71 3.36
C MET A 25 -22.81 9.03 4.73
N ALA A 26 -23.88 8.39 5.21
CA ALA A 26 -23.90 7.71 6.51
C ALA A 26 -22.88 6.54 6.59
N ASP A 27 -22.64 5.86 5.46
CA ASP A 27 -21.76 4.69 5.39
C ASP A 27 -20.36 5.02 4.81
N ILE A 28 -19.91 6.28 4.94
CA ILE A 28 -18.56 6.65 4.45
C ILE A 28 -17.49 5.97 5.30
N PRO A 29 -16.59 5.17 4.71
CA PRO A 29 -15.47 4.61 5.43
C PRO A 29 -14.46 5.69 5.80
N LEU A 30 -14.01 5.69 7.05
CA LEU A 30 -12.87 6.48 7.48
C LEU A 30 -11.57 5.72 7.19
N HIS A 31 -10.67 6.32 6.42
CA HIS A 31 -9.33 5.76 6.20
C HIS A 31 -8.34 6.36 7.20
N ILE A 32 -7.63 5.50 7.93
CA ILE A 32 -6.55 5.90 8.84
C ILE A 32 -5.22 5.55 8.20
N GLU A 33 -4.45 6.57 7.81
CA GLU A 33 -3.10 6.40 7.32
C GLU A 33 -2.10 6.52 8.48
N GLN A 34 -1.32 5.48 8.71
CA GLN A 34 -0.26 5.48 9.71
C GLN A 34 1.09 5.21 9.06
N LYS A 35 2.05 6.08 9.35
CA LYS A 35 3.45 5.83 9.00
C LYS A 35 3.94 4.57 9.71
N LEU A 36 4.39 3.59 8.93
CA LEU A 36 5.00 2.37 9.44
C LEU A 36 6.25 2.70 10.28
N GLY A 37 6.49 1.93 11.34
CA GLY A 37 7.70 2.07 12.17
C GLY A 37 8.99 1.81 11.39
N SER A 38 8.93 0.92 10.41
CA SER A 38 9.99 0.62 9.45
C SER A 38 9.41 0.46 8.05
N SER A 39 10.20 0.76 7.01
CA SER A 39 9.80 0.54 5.63
C SER A 39 9.74 -0.95 5.30
N ILE A 40 8.73 -1.37 4.55
CA ILE A 40 8.69 -2.73 3.96
C ILE A 40 9.56 -2.72 2.71
N SER A 41 10.62 -3.51 2.71
CA SER A 41 11.47 -3.70 1.53
C SER A 41 10.90 -4.81 0.66
N LEU A 42 10.72 -4.53 -0.62
CA LEU A 42 10.29 -5.51 -1.61
C LEU A 42 11.44 -5.88 -2.53
N ASP A 43 11.60 -7.17 -2.79
CA ASP A 43 12.61 -7.69 -3.68
C ASP A 43 12.09 -7.78 -5.12
N CYS A 44 12.91 -7.33 -6.05
CA CYS A 44 12.63 -7.38 -7.48
C CYS A 44 13.41 -8.49 -8.15
N TYR A 45 12.80 -9.21 -9.09
CA TYR A 45 13.35 -10.37 -9.78
C TYR A 45 13.20 -10.25 -11.30
N PRO A 46 14.18 -10.71 -12.09
CA PRO A 46 14.18 -10.56 -13.55
C PRO A 46 13.29 -11.58 -14.27
N SER A 47 12.85 -12.63 -13.57
CA SER A 47 11.94 -13.65 -14.09
C SER A 47 10.90 -14.03 -13.06
N TRP A 48 9.73 -14.49 -13.53
CA TRP A 48 8.67 -15.01 -12.68
C TRP A 48 9.15 -16.20 -11.84
N THR A 49 9.91 -17.12 -12.44
CA THR A 49 10.46 -18.28 -11.74
C THR A 49 11.36 -17.87 -10.58
N ALA A 50 12.21 -16.85 -10.78
CA ALA A 50 13.07 -16.32 -9.72
C ALA A 50 12.25 -15.61 -8.64
N ALA A 51 11.14 -14.94 -8.98
CA ALA A 51 10.26 -14.33 -7.99
C ALA A 51 9.55 -15.37 -7.10
N VAL A 52 9.08 -16.48 -7.69
CA VAL A 52 8.36 -17.54 -6.96
C VAL A 52 9.29 -18.37 -6.09
N SER A 53 10.52 -18.63 -6.54
CA SER A 53 11.49 -19.43 -5.80
C SER A 53 12.39 -18.59 -4.88
N GLU A 54 12.14 -17.29 -4.74
CA GLU A 54 13.02 -16.32 -4.06
C GLU A 54 14.49 -16.42 -4.53
N GLY A 55 14.69 -16.57 -5.84
CA GLY A 55 15.99 -16.76 -6.48
C GLY A 55 16.80 -15.47 -6.62
N LYS A 56 17.47 -15.31 -7.77
CA LYS A 56 18.37 -14.18 -7.97
C LYS A 56 17.58 -12.87 -8.16
N LYS A 57 17.83 -11.90 -7.28
CA LYS A 57 17.29 -10.53 -7.38
C LYS A 57 17.85 -9.79 -8.61
N ILE A 58 17.09 -8.82 -9.10
CA ILE A 58 17.55 -7.90 -10.13
C ILE A 58 18.76 -7.14 -9.63
N LEU A 59 19.75 -7.02 -10.50
CA LEU A 59 20.90 -6.17 -10.29
C LEU A 59 20.71 -4.86 -11.06
N PRO A 60 21.28 -3.75 -10.57
CA PRO A 60 21.28 -2.49 -11.31
C PRO A 60 21.84 -2.67 -12.72
N ARG A 61 21.15 -2.13 -13.73
CA ARG A 61 21.57 -2.17 -15.14
C ARG A 61 21.14 -0.88 -15.84
N SER A 62 21.98 -0.38 -16.74
CA SER A 62 21.63 0.70 -17.66
C SER A 62 20.73 0.16 -18.78
N LEU A 63 19.60 0.84 -19.02
CA LEU A 63 18.69 0.55 -20.12
C LEU A 63 18.93 1.54 -21.26
N GLN A 64 18.89 1.04 -22.49
CA GLN A 64 18.95 1.86 -23.70
C GLN A 64 17.55 2.15 -24.23
N THR A 65 17.46 3.14 -25.12
CA THR A 65 16.20 3.47 -25.79
C THR A 65 15.69 2.26 -26.57
N GLY A 66 14.47 1.84 -26.26
CA GLY A 66 13.82 0.67 -26.88
C GLY A 66 13.86 -0.61 -26.03
N ASP A 67 14.61 -0.62 -24.92
CA ASP A 67 14.60 -1.76 -24.01
C ASP A 67 13.26 -1.93 -23.28
N CYS A 68 12.79 -3.17 -23.19
CA CYS A 68 11.68 -3.57 -22.34
C CYS A 68 12.15 -4.69 -21.42
N VAL A 69 12.26 -4.39 -20.12
CA VAL A 69 12.75 -5.35 -19.12
C VAL A 69 11.62 -5.68 -18.15
N PRO A 70 11.08 -6.92 -18.17
CA PRO A 70 10.06 -7.31 -17.22
C PRO A 70 10.66 -7.42 -15.82
N VAL A 71 9.97 -6.85 -14.84
CA VAL A 71 10.33 -6.90 -13.43
C VAL A 71 9.21 -7.59 -12.66
N TYR A 72 9.57 -8.57 -11.86
CA TYR A 72 8.65 -9.35 -11.04
C TYR A 72 8.91 -9.04 -9.58
N ILE A 73 7.84 -8.96 -8.77
CA ILE A 73 7.91 -8.76 -7.33
C ILE A 73 7.38 -10.03 -6.69
N SER A 74 8.11 -10.61 -5.74
CA SER A 74 7.62 -11.78 -5.01
C SER A 74 6.46 -11.40 -4.09
N THR A 75 5.51 -12.30 -3.90
CA THR A 75 4.46 -12.11 -2.90
C THR A 75 5.09 -12.27 -1.53
N HIS A 76 5.03 -11.21 -0.73
CA HIS A 76 5.49 -11.24 0.65
C HIS A 76 4.50 -12.12 1.45
N VAL A 77 4.80 -13.41 1.63
CA VAL A 77 4.07 -14.23 2.62
C VAL A 77 4.67 -13.88 3.98
N THR A 78 4.04 -12.95 4.67
CA THR A 78 4.28 -12.76 6.11
C THR A 78 3.01 -13.11 6.84
N ASP A 79 2.92 -14.39 7.19
CA ASP A 79 2.23 -14.81 8.40
C ASP A 79 3.28 -15.35 9.37
N LYS A 80 3.94 -14.42 10.08
CA LYS A 80 4.60 -14.62 11.37
C LYS A 80 4.53 -13.34 12.18
#